data_AF-A0A1Q9QVQ4-F1
#
_entry.id   AF-A0A1Q9QVQ4-F1
#
_cell.length_a   1.000
_cell.length_b   1.000
_cell.length_c   1.000
_cell.angle_alpha   90.00
_cell.angle_beta   90.00
_cell.angle_gamma   90.00
#
_symmetry.space_group_name_H-M   'P 1'
#
loop_
_entity.id
_entity.type
_entity.pdbx_description
1 polymer ?
#
loop_
_entity_poly.entity_id
_entity_poly.type
_entity_poly.pdbx_seq_one_letter_code
_entity_poly.pdbx_strand_id
1 'polypeptide(L)'
;MTMTDEVVKGAMAGYVFENLEIATYTVLIEAAEVAGELETVEVCRSIIKEEVAMAEWLKEHLPEVTRAFLERSADPGAVAKR
;
A
#
# COMPACT_ATOMS: atom_id res chain seq x y z
N MET A 1 -0.37 20.31 16.31
CA MET A 1 -1.55 20.32 15.41
C MET A 1 -1.83 18.87 15.06
N THR A 2 -2.99 18.33 15.40
CA THR A 2 -3.42 17.00 14.96
C THR A 2 -3.62 17.04 13.45
N MET A 3 -2.95 16.17 12.69
CA MET A 3 -3.23 16.03 11.26
C MET A 3 -4.59 15.35 11.10
N THR A 4 -5.62 16.14 10.81
CA THR A 4 -7.00 15.64 10.75
C THR A 4 -7.20 14.65 9.62
N ASP A 5 -6.34 14.65 8.59
CA ASP A 5 -6.42 13.83 7.38
C ASP A 5 -5.43 12.65 7.35
N GLU A 6 -4.91 12.24 8.52
CA GLU A 6 -3.89 11.18 8.63
C GLU A 6 -4.33 9.85 7.99
N VAL A 7 -5.61 9.50 8.04
CA VAL A 7 -6.14 8.26 7.44
C VAL A 7 -6.03 8.28 5.91
N VAL A 8 -6.27 9.43 5.29
CA VAL A 8 -6.18 9.60 3.83
C VAL A 8 -4.71 9.61 3.42
N LYS A 9 -3.88 10.39 4.12
CA LYS A 9 -2.44 10.45 3.86
C LYS A 9 -1.75 9.12 4.10
N GLY A 10 -2.17 8.37 5.13
CA GLY A 10 -1.66 7.04 5.43
C GLY A 10 -2.00 6.04 4.32
N ALA A 11 -3.24 6.03 3.83
CA ALA A 11 -3.62 5.19 2.70
C ALA A 11 -2.85 5.55 1.41
N MET A 12 -2.65 6.84 1.14
CA MET A 12 -1.82 7.30 0.02
C MET A 12 -0.36 6.85 0.17
N ALA A 13 0.21 7.03 1.37
CA ALA A 13 1.58 6.63 1.67
C ALA A 13 1.76 5.12 1.54
N GLY A 14 0.80 4.33 2.01
CA GLY A 14 0.75 2.88 1.81
C GLY A 14 0.85 2.54 0.32
N TYR A 15 -0.04 3.09 -0.52
CA TYR A 15 -0.02 2.81 -1.96
C TYR A 15 1.32 3.15 -2.63
N VAL A 16 1.92 4.28 -2.26
CA VAL A 16 3.24 4.69 -2.76
C VAL A 16 4.32 3.71 -2.31
N PHE A 17 4.27 3.25 -1.06
CA PHE A 17 5.24 2.33 -0.50
C PHE A 17 5.15 0.94 -1.14
N GLU A 18 3.95 0.42 -1.39
CA GLU A 18 3.79 -0.84 -2.15
C GLU A 18 4.45 -0.75 -3.53
N ASN A 19 4.35 0.39 -4.22
CA ASN A 19 5.02 0.57 -5.52
C ASN A 19 6.55 0.65 -5.39
N LEU A 20 7.06 1.19 -4.28
CA LEU A 20 8.50 1.12 -3.96
C LEU A 20 8.93 -0.33 -3.73
N GLU A 21 8.13 -1.14 -3.03
CA GLU A 21 8.41 -2.55 -2.79
C GLU A 21 8.37 -3.37 -4.09
N ILE A 22 7.38 -3.15 -4.96
CA ILE A 22 7.32 -3.76 -6.30
C ILE A 22 8.61 -3.45 -7.09
N ALA A 23 9.05 -2.19 -7.11
CA ALA A 23 10.29 -1.80 -7.77
C ALA A 23 11.52 -2.47 -7.12
N THR A 24 11.54 -2.57 -5.80
CA THR A 24 12.63 -3.18 -5.02
C THR A 24 12.74 -4.67 -5.31
N TYR A 25 11.62 -5.40 -5.26
CA TYR A 25 11.62 -6.84 -5.57
C TYR A 25 11.93 -7.13 -7.03
N THR A 26 11.54 -6.23 -7.96
CA THR A 26 11.98 -6.34 -9.36
C THR A 26 13.51 -6.32 -9.47
N VAL A 27 14.16 -5.38 -8.78
CA VAL A 27 15.63 -5.28 -8.76
C VAL A 27 16.26 -6.49 -8.04
N LEU A 28 15.68 -6.94 -6.94
CA LEU A 28 16.21 -8.08 -6.18
C LEU A 28 16.12 -9.40 -6.95
N ILE A 29 15.05 -9.62 -7.70
CA ILE A 29 14.90 -10.81 -8.56
C ILE A 29 16.04 -10.84 -9.58
N GLU A 30 16.27 -9.75 -10.31
CA GLU A 30 17.35 -9.66 -11.30
C GLU A 30 18.73 -9.86 -10.66
N ALA A 31 18.97 -9.23 -9.50
CA ALA A 31 20.23 -9.38 -8.78
C ALA A 31 20.47 -10.83 -8.32
N ALA A 32 19.44 -11.50 -7.82
CA ALA A 32 19.51 -12.89 -7.38
C ALA A 32 19.70 -13.87 -8.56
N GLU A 33 19.06 -13.61 -9.71
CA GLU A 33 19.27 -14.40 -10.94
C GLU A 33 20.72 -14.31 -11.42
N VAL A 34 21.30 -13.10 -11.45
CA VAL A 34 22.71 -12.89 -11.81
C VAL A 34 23.66 -13.57 -10.81
N ALA A 35 23.31 -13.59 -9.52
CA ALA A 35 24.08 -14.25 -8.48
C ALA A 35 23.94 -15.79 -8.47
N GLY A 36 22.96 -16.35 -9.20
CA GLY A 36 22.64 -17.78 -9.18
C GLY A 36 21.88 -18.25 -7.93
N GLU A 37 21.29 -17.33 -7.17
CA GLU A 37 20.59 -17.58 -5.90
C GLU A 37 19.11 -17.93 -6.13
N LEU A 38 18.85 -19.12 -6.68
CA LEU A 38 17.50 -19.52 -7.13
C LEU A 38 16.44 -19.56 -6.02
N GLU A 39 16.81 -19.92 -4.79
CA GLU A 39 15.87 -19.90 -3.65
C GLU A 39 15.40 -18.47 -3.36
N THR A 40 16.31 -17.50 -3.42
CA THR A 40 15.99 -16.07 -3.25
C THR A 40 15.07 -15.57 -4.36
N VAL A 41 15.31 -15.99 -5.62
CA VAL A 41 14.45 -15.64 -6.76
C VAL A 41 13.01 -16.10 -6.51
N GLU A 42 12.81 -17.34 -6.09
CA GLU A 42 11.46 -17.88 -5.85
C GLU A 42 10.75 -17.15 -4.71
N VAL A 43 11.46 -16.84 -3.62
CA VAL A 43 10.90 -16.06 -2.50
C VAL A 43 10.51 -14.66 -2.96
N CYS A 44 11.39 -13.93 -3.65
CA CYS A 44 11.09 -12.59 -4.15
C CYS A 44 9.94 -12.59 -5.18
N ARG A 45 9.83 -13.62 -6.03
CA ARG A 45 8.72 -13.80 -6.98
C ARG A 45 7.39 -14.10 -6.29
N SER A 46 7.40 -14.70 -5.10
CA SER A 46 6.20 -14.85 -4.29
C SER A 46 5.79 -13.50 -3.70
N ILE A 47 6.73 -12.82 -3.04
CA ILE A 47 6.45 -11.56 -2.33
C ILE A 47 5.95 -10.47 -3.30
N ILE A 48 6.60 -10.30 -4.46
CA ILE A 48 6.19 -9.25 -5.41
C ILE A 48 4.73 -9.39 -5.88
N LYS A 49 4.16 -10.61 -5.87
CA LYS A 49 2.73 -10.82 -6.21
C LYS A 49 1.83 -10.29 -5.11
N GLU A 50 2.24 -10.42 -3.85
CA GLU A 50 1.52 -9.89 -2.69
C GLU A 50 1.55 -8.36 -2.71
N GLU A 51 2.70 -7.75 -3.01
CA GLU A 51 2.82 -6.27 -3.06
C GLU A 51 2.02 -5.68 -4.23
N VAL A 52 1.98 -6.35 -5.39
CA VAL A 52 1.10 -5.96 -6.51
C VAL A 52 -0.36 -6.02 -6.09
N ALA A 53 -0.79 -7.12 -5.46
CA ALA A 53 -2.16 -7.27 -4.99
C ALA A 53 -2.53 -6.20 -3.94
N MET A 54 -1.62 -5.87 -3.04
CA MET A 54 -1.82 -4.83 -2.03
C MET A 54 -1.87 -3.43 -2.65
N ALA A 55 -0.99 -3.11 -3.60
CA ALA A 55 -1.01 -1.86 -4.34
C ALA A 55 -2.34 -1.67 -5.09
N GLU A 56 -2.81 -2.71 -5.78
CA GLU A 56 -4.09 -2.69 -6.48
C GLU A 56 -5.25 -2.48 -5.51
N TRP A 57 -5.28 -3.24 -4.41
CA TRP A 57 -6.31 -3.12 -3.38
C TRP A 57 -6.37 -1.72 -2.78
N LEU A 58 -5.22 -1.15 -2.40
CA LEU A 58 -5.15 0.21 -1.86
C LEU A 58 -5.66 1.23 -2.87
N LYS A 59 -5.23 1.13 -4.13
CA LYS A 59 -5.65 2.04 -5.20
C LYS A 59 -7.17 2.02 -5.41
N GLU A 60 -7.78 0.82 -5.39
CA GLU A 60 -9.22 0.66 -5.54
C GLU A 60 -10.01 1.27 -4.38
N HIS A 61 -9.48 1.22 -3.15
CA HIS A 61 -10.18 1.68 -1.95
C HIS A 61 -9.86 3.14 -1.57
N LEU A 62 -8.84 3.77 -2.15
CA LEU A 62 -8.51 5.19 -1.92
C LEU A 62 -9.72 6.14 -2.08
N PRO A 63 -10.59 6.01 -3.11
CA PRO A 63 -11.77 6.84 -3.23
C PRO A 63 -12.79 6.64 -2.09
N GLU A 64 -12.94 5.41 -1.59
CA GLU A 64 -13.84 5.09 -0.49
C GLU A 64 -13.37 5.73 0.81
N VAL A 65 -12.09 5.54 1.16
CA VAL A 65 -11.48 6.15 2.35
C VAL A 65 -11.60 7.68 2.32
N THR A 66 -11.37 8.27 1.15
CA THR A 66 -11.49 9.73 0.97
C THR A 66 -12.91 10.22 1.20
N ARG A 67 -13.92 9.53 0.64
CA ARG A 67 -15.34 9.90 0.85
C ARG A 67 -15.75 9.76 2.31
N ALA A 68 -15.44 8.62 2.93
CA ALA A 68 -15.76 8.37 4.34
C ALA A 68 -15.12 9.41 5.27
N PHE A 69 -13.88 9.82 4.97
CA PHE A 69 -13.20 10.88 5.68
C PHE A 69 -13.92 12.24 5.56
N LEU A 70 -14.33 12.63 4.36
CA LEU A 70 -15.04 13.90 4.12
C LEU A 70 -16.43 13.92 4.76
N GLU A 71 -17.19 12.82 4.63
CA GLU A 71 -18.50 12.67 5.26
C GLU A 71 -18.41 12.82 6.78
N ARG A 72 -17.42 12.17 7.41
CA ARG A 72 -17.20 12.29 8.85
C ARG A 72 -16.71 13.67 9.27
N SER A 73 -15.88 14.32 8.45
CA SER A 73 -15.39 15.68 8.73
C SER A 73 -16.49 16.73 8.64
N ALA A 74 -17.53 16.47 7.84
CA ALA A 74 -18.70 17.34 7.71
C ALA A 74 -19.69 17.22 8.89
N ASP A 75 -19.64 16.13 9.67
CA ASP A 75 -20.44 15.93 10.88
C ASP A 75 -19.56 15.63 12.10
N PRO A 76 -19.04 16.67 12.80
CA PRO A 76 -18.17 16.52 13.96
C PRO A 76 -18.83 15.82 15.17
N GLY A 77 -20.16 15.69 15.17
CA GLY A 77 -20.93 15.00 16.21
C GLY A 77 -21.08 13.50 15.97
N ALA A 78 -20.70 13.00 14.79
CA ALA A 78 -20.80 11.60 14.43
C ALA A 78 -19.80 10.74 15.23
N VAL A 79 -20.34 9.88 16.09
CA VAL A 79 -19.57 8.83 16.79
C VAL A 79 -19.32 7.65 15.84
N ALA A 80 -18.13 7.04 15.95
CA ALA A 80 -17.81 5.84 15.19
C ALA A 80 -18.85 4.74 15.46
N LYS A 81 -19.31 4.06 14.40
CA LYS A 81 -20.16 2.87 14.56
C LYS A 81 -19.34 1.81 15.31
N ARG A 82 -19.97 1.19 16.32
CA ARG A 82 -19.40 0.09 17.11
C ARG A 82 -19.16 -1.15 16.26
#